data_AF-A0A350ILN8-F1
#
_entry.id   AF-A0A350ILN8-F1
#
_cell.length_a   1.000
_cell.length_b   1.000
_cell.length_c   1.000
_cell.angle_alpha   90.00
_cell.angle_beta   90.00
_cell.angle_gamma   90.00
#
_symmetry.space_group_name_H-M   'P 1'
#
loop_
_entity.id
_entity.type
_entity.pdbx_description
1 polymer ?
#
loop_
_entity_poly.entity_id
_entity_poly.type
_entity_poly.pdbx_seq_one_letter_code
_entity_poly.pdbx_strand_id
1 'polypeptide(L)'
;MTTKDKILTLSIFLNLLFCLLIIGHHDDQKSSIQEKWVRDTILQVLPAEPLIIEKAVAKVEYIRDTIIQTQPFIAHVDTIIKFDTIRLGYQFPENYFSFELRKSPDTLTTEIITKEIQKKSRWWEGPVYFIGGFLIGNIIKK
;
A
#
# COMPACT_ATOMS: atom_id res chain seq x y z
N MET A 1 25.04 -47.71 -33.07
CA MET A 1 23.59 -47.80 -32.82
C MET A 1 22.92 -48.19 -34.12
N THR A 2 22.35 -49.39 -34.19
CA THR A 2 21.69 -49.88 -35.39
C THR A 2 20.39 -49.10 -35.63
N THR A 3 19.86 -49.12 -36.85
CA THR A 3 18.58 -48.47 -37.20
C THR A 3 17.43 -48.97 -36.32
N LYS A 4 17.49 -50.24 -35.88
CA LYS A 4 16.52 -50.86 -34.98
C LYS A 4 16.58 -50.27 -33.57
N ASP A 5 17.78 -50.02 -33.05
CA ASP A 5 17.97 -49.42 -31.72
C ASP A 5 17.40 -48.00 -31.65
N LYS A 6 17.55 -47.22 -32.72
CA LYS A 6 16.99 -45.84 -32.81
C LYS A 6 15.46 -45.85 -32.76
N ILE A 7 14.83 -46.75 -33.51
CA ILE A 7 13.37 -46.90 -33.55
C ILE A 7 12.84 -47.32 -32.17
N LEU A 8 13.53 -48.25 -31.51
CA LEU A 8 13.16 -48.72 -30.18
C LEU A 8 13.28 -47.62 -29.13
N THR A 9 14.35 -46.82 -29.15
CA THR A 9 14.48 -45.66 -28.24
C THR A 9 13.39 -44.62 -28.47
N LEU A 10 13.07 -44.30 -29.74
CA LEU A 10 12.02 -43.34 -30.06
C LEU A 10 10.64 -43.80 -29.58
N SER A 11 10.34 -45.09 -29.73
CA SER A 11 9.08 -45.69 -29.26
C SER A 11 8.94 -45.62 -27.74
N ILE A 12 10.03 -45.84 -26.99
CA ILE A 12 10.01 -45.75 -25.52
C ILE A 12 9.71 -44.31 -25.07
N PHE A 13 10.42 -43.32 -25.62
CA PHE A 13 10.20 -41.91 -25.25
C PHE A 13 8.82 -41.40 -25.66
N LEU A 14 8.26 -41.89 -26.77
CA LEU A 14 6.91 -41.54 -27.20
C LEU A 14 5.84 -42.10 -26.25
N ASN A 15 5.98 -43.36 -25.81
CA ASN A 15 5.07 -43.94 -24.82
C ASN A 15 5.17 -43.23 -23.46
N LEU A 16 6.39 -42.87 -23.04
CA LEU A 16 6.61 -42.10 -21.81
C LEU A 16 5.94 -40.72 -21.86
N LEU A 17 6.04 -40.02 -23.00
CA LEU A 17 5.35 -38.74 -23.23
C LEU A 17 3.83 -38.91 -23.10
N PHE A 18 3.28 -39.97 -23.71
CA PHE A 18 1.84 -40.24 -23.66
C PHE A 18 1.34 -40.53 -22.24
N CYS A 19 2.08 -41.32 -21.47
CA CYS A 19 1.77 -41.58 -20.06
C CYS A 19 1.80 -40.29 -19.22
N LEU A 20 2.81 -39.43 -19.40
CA LEU A 20 2.92 -38.18 -18.66
C LEU A 20 1.78 -37.20 -18.99
N LEU A 21 1.35 -37.13 -20.25
CA LEU A 21 0.20 -36.30 -20.64
C LEU A 21 -1.11 -36.79 -20.01
N ILE A 22 -1.34 -38.11 -19.99
CA ILE A 22 -2.56 -38.69 -19.40
C ILE A 22 -2.59 -38.45 -17.88
N ILE A 23 -1.48 -38.73 -17.18
CA ILE A 23 -1.37 -38.55 -15.73
C ILE A 23 -1.47 -37.06 -15.37
N GLY A 24 -0.79 -36.20 -16.12
CA GLY A 24 -0.80 -34.76 -15.90
C GLY A 24 -2.18 -34.14 -16.07
N HIS A 25 -2.92 -34.55 -17.12
CA HIS A 25 -4.28 -34.07 -17.36
C HIS A 25 -5.28 -34.56 -16.29
N HIS A 26 -5.06 -35.73 -15.71
CA HIS A 26 -5.90 -36.22 -14.61
C HIS A 26 -5.63 -35.47 -13.30
N ASP A 27 -4.38 -35.08 -13.06
CA ASP A 27 -3.99 -34.33 -11.85
C ASP A 27 -4.40 -32.85 -11.91
N ASP A 28 -4.49 -32.27 -13.10
CA ASP A 28 -4.96 -30.89 -13.30
C ASP A 28 -6.36 -30.64 -12.72
N GLN A 29 -7.22 -31.67 -12.78
CA GLN A 29 -8.57 -31.60 -12.24
C GLN A 29 -8.59 -31.54 -10.70
N LYS A 30 -7.49 -31.89 -10.05
CA LYS A 30 -7.31 -31.84 -8.58
C LYS A 30 -6.51 -30.63 -8.11
N SER A 31 -6.02 -29.78 -9.00
CA SER A 31 -5.24 -28.60 -8.61
C SER A 31 -6.11 -27.63 -7.80
N SER A 32 -5.92 -27.65 -6.48
CA SER A 32 -6.63 -26.76 -5.56
C SER A 32 -6.17 -25.33 -5.80
N ILE A 33 -7.09 -24.46 -6.22
CA ILE A 33 -6.88 -23.01 -6.17
C ILE A 33 -6.59 -22.67 -4.70
N GLN A 34 -5.35 -22.27 -4.40
CA GLN A 34 -5.01 -21.81 -3.07
C GLN A 34 -5.49 -20.36 -2.96
N GLU A 35 -6.58 -20.16 -2.22
CA GLU A 35 -7.06 -18.82 -1.90
C GLU A 35 -6.18 -18.23 -0.80
N LYS A 36 -5.43 -17.17 -1.14
CA LYS A 36 -4.68 -16.39 -0.16
C LYS A 36 -5.38 -15.04 0.02
N TRP A 37 -5.83 -14.78 1.24
CA TRP A 37 -6.36 -13.48 1.64
C TRP A 37 -5.21 -12.62 2.16
N VAL A 38 -4.95 -11.49 1.51
CA VAL A 38 -3.96 -10.50 1.95
C VAL A 38 -4.72 -9.27 2.45
N ARG A 39 -4.40 -8.82 3.67
CA ARG A 39 -4.98 -7.64 4.30
C ARG A 39 -3.88 -6.60 4.47
N ASP A 40 -3.98 -5.52 3.69
CA ASP A 40 -3.04 -4.40 3.75
C ASP A 40 -3.73 -3.18 4.34
N THR A 41 -3.04 -2.51 5.27
CA THR A 41 -3.50 -1.26 5.89
C THR A 41 -2.72 -0.09 5.31
N ILE A 42 -3.42 0.82 4.64
CA ILE A 42 -2.82 2.06 4.12
C ILE A 42 -3.21 3.20 5.06
N LEU A 43 -2.20 3.90 5.59
CA LEU A 43 -2.37 5.11 6.39
C LEU A 43 -2.23 6.33 5.49
N GLN A 44 -3.31 7.05 5.28
CA GLN A 44 -3.29 8.33 4.56
C GLN A 44 -3.31 9.47 5.59
N VAL A 45 -2.26 10.28 5.61
CA VAL A 45 -2.16 11.48 6.46
C VAL A 45 -2.71 12.67 5.68
N LEU A 46 -3.76 13.32 6.20
CA LEU A 46 -4.32 14.54 5.61
C LEU A 46 -3.73 15.76 6.33
N PRO A 47 -3.06 16.67 5.62
CA PRO A 47 -2.55 17.90 6.23
C PRO A 47 -3.73 18.81 6.62
N ALA A 48 -3.75 19.28 7.86
CA ALA A 48 -4.72 20.26 8.33
C ALA A 48 -4.22 21.68 8.06
N GLU A 49 -5.06 22.52 7.44
CA GLU A 49 -4.73 23.91 7.18
C GLU A 49 -4.71 24.73 8.49
N PRO A 50 -3.70 25.59 8.70
CA PRO A 50 -3.63 26.43 9.89
C PRO A 50 -4.64 27.58 9.80
N LEU A 51 -5.30 27.89 10.92
CA LEU A 51 -6.16 29.07 11.06
C LEU A 51 -5.33 30.20 11.64
N ILE A 52 -5.12 31.27 10.86
CA ILE A 52 -4.25 32.39 11.23
C ILE A 52 -5.03 33.71 11.16
N ILE A 53 -4.97 34.49 12.23
CA ILE A 53 -5.44 35.86 12.36
C ILE A 53 -4.23 36.69 12.79
N GLU A 54 -3.67 37.48 11.87
CA GLU A 54 -2.39 38.18 12.13
C GLU A 54 -2.55 39.44 12.98
N LYS A 55 -3.48 40.33 12.62
CA LYS A 55 -3.74 41.59 13.33
C LYS A 55 -5.21 42.00 13.19
N ALA A 56 -6.05 41.50 14.09
CA ALA A 56 -7.42 41.98 14.22
C ALA A 56 -7.50 43.08 15.29
N VAL A 57 -8.23 44.17 15.04
CA VAL A 57 -8.51 45.17 16.08
C VAL A 57 -9.59 44.59 16.99
N ALA A 58 -9.24 44.30 18.25
CA ALA A 58 -10.16 43.78 19.23
C ALA A 58 -11.05 44.89 19.80
N LYS A 59 -12.34 44.61 19.95
CA LYS A 59 -13.26 45.47 20.69
C LYS A 59 -13.03 45.27 22.18
N VAL A 60 -12.61 46.32 22.88
CA VAL A 60 -12.45 46.30 24.34
C VAL A 60 -13.73 46.79 24.99
N GLU A 61 -14.29 46.00 25.91
CA GLU A 61 -15.44 46.39 26.73
C GLU A 61 -14.99 46.60 28.18
N TYR A 62 -15.25 47.79 28.72
CA TYR A 62 -14.88 48.15 30.08
C TYR A 62 -16.02 47.80 31.03
N ILE A 63 -15.78 46.85 31.94
CA ILE A 63 -16.78 46.38 32.93
C ILE A 63 -16.83 47.29 34.17
N ARG A 64 -15.90 48.26 34.28
CA ARG A 64 -15.76 49.16 35.43
C ARG A 64 -15.88 50.61 34.98
N ASP A 65 -16.40 51.47 35.86
CA ASP A 65 -16.60 52.90 35.60
C ASP A 65 -15.28 53.70 35.52
N THR A 66 -14.15 53.10 35.88
CA THR A 66 -12.84 53.75 35.90
C THR A 66 -11.91 53.17 34.84
N ILE A 67 -11.42 54.03 33.94
CA ILE A 67 -10.41 53.67 32.94
C ILE A 67 -9.03 53.78 33.61
N ILE A 68 -8.38 52.64 33.83
CA ILE A 68 -7.01 52.59 34.33
C ILE A 68 -6.07 52.68 33.12
N GLN A 69 -5.32 53.78 33.01
CA GLN A 69 -4.23 53.87 32.05
C GLN A 69 -3.07 52.98 32.53
N THR A 70 -2.88 51.86 31.84
CA THR A 70 -1.75 50.96 32.05
C THR A 70 -0.64 51.29 31.05
N GLN A 71 0.60 50.90 31.38
CA GLN A 71 1.70 51.01 30.44
C GLN A 71 1.46 50.08 29.24
N PRO A 72 1.90 50.45 28.02
CA PRO A 72 1.86 49.56 26.86
C PRO A 72 2.44 48.20 27.20
N PHE A 73 1.74 47.14 26.84
CA PHE A 73 2.17 45.77 27.12
C PHE A 73 1.76 44.84 26.00
N ILE A 74 2.49 43.73 25.92
CA ILE A 74 2.18 42.65 24.99
C ILE A 74 1.96 41.39 25.81
N ALA A 75 0.78 40.78 25.67
CA ALA A 75 0.45 39.51 26.26
C ALA A 75 0.51 38.41 25.20
N HIS A 76 1.25 37.35 25.47
CA HIS A 76 1.35 36.19 24.59
C HIS A 76 1.07 34.90 25.36
N VAL A 77 0.37 33.97 24.70
CA VAL A 77 0.13 32.62 25.22
C VAL A 77 0.40 31.63 24.10
N ASP A 78 1.41 30.80 24.29
CA ASP A 78 1.72 29.68 23.42
C ASP A 78 1.44 28.39 24.18
N THR A 79 0.56 27.55 23.65
CA THR A 79 0.15 26.32 24.30
C THR A 79 -0.10 25.20 23.31
N ILE A 80 -0.02 23.96 23.80
CA ILE A 80 -0.31 22.75 23.04
C ILE A 80 -1.51 22.06 23.69
N ILE A 81 -2.57 21.82 22.93
CA ILE A 81 -3.79 21.14 23.39
C ILE A 81 -4.03 19.94 22.47
N LYS A 82 -3.94 18.72 23.02
CA LYS A 82 -4.21 17.48 22.25
C LYS A 82 -3.45 17.42 20.91
N PHE A 83 -2.16 17.72 20.93
CA PHE A 83 -1.27 17.80 19.76
C PHE A 83 -1.50 18.99 18.80
N ASP A 84 -2.53 19.78 19.02
CA ASP A 84 -2.72 21.05 18.31
C ASP A 84 -1.90 22.15 18.99
N THR A 85 -1.33 23.05 18.19
CA THR A 85 -0.59 24.22 18.69
C THR A 85 -1.46 25.46 18.58
N ILE A 86 -1.61 26.19 19.68
CA ILE A 86 -2.35 27.45 19.75
C ILE A 86 -1.38 28.55 20.17
N ARG A 87 -1.36 29.64 19.42
CA ARG A 87 -0.67 30.87 19.77
C ARG A 87 -1.65 32.03 19.82
N LEU A 88 -1.59 32.78 20.91
CA LEU A 88 -2.40 33.98 21.14
C LEU A 88 -1.47 35.15 21.41
N GLY A 89 -1.80 36.31 20.87
CA GLY A 89 -1.10 37.55 21.13
C GLY A 89 -2.09 38.69 21.26
N TYR A 90 -1.80 39.61 22.17
CA TYR A 90 -2.55 40.83 22.36
C TYR A 90 -1.60 41.99 22.64
N GLN A 91 -1.78 43.09 21.92
CA GLN A 91 -0.96 44.30 22.03
C GLN A 91 -1.83 45.46 22.52
N PHE A 92 -1.43 46.06 23.63
CA PHE A 92 -2.03 47.27 24.19
C PHE A 92 -1.04 48.44 24.06
N PRO A 93 -1.49 49.66 23.70
CA PRO A 93 -2.87 50.16 23.65
C PRO A 93 -3.63 49.99 22.33
N GLU A 94 -2.98 49.52 21.27
CA GLU A 94 -3.57 49.44 19.92
C GLU A 94 -4.70 48.40 19.83
N ASN A 95 -4.82 47.51 20.82
CA ASN A 95 -5.79 46.43 20.90
C ASN A 95 -5.67 45.45 19.73
N TYR A 96 -4.46 45.22 19.22
CA TYR A 96 -4.25 44.20 18.19
C TYR A 96 -4.28 42.82 18.82
N PHE A 97 -5.12 41.97 18.26
CA PHE A 97 -5.23 40.57 18.61
C PHE A 97 -4.70 39.70 17.46
N SER A 98 -3.84 38.75 17.81
CA SER A 98 -3.31 37.73 16.91
C SER A 98 -3.66 36.34 17.43
N PHE A 99 -4.08 35.45 16.53
CA PHE A 99 -4.45 34.07 16.83
C PHE A 99 -3.88 33.14 15.76
N GLU A 100 -3.20 32.08 16.16
CA GLU A 100 -2.74 31.03 15.26
C GLU A 100 -3.13 29.67 15.88
N LEU A 101 -3.86 28.86 15.12
CA LEU A 101 -4.17 27.48 15.47
C LEU A 101 -3.61 26.57 14.38
N ARG A 102 -2.67 25.71 14.76
CA ARG A 102 -2.17 24.63 13.93
C ARG A 102 -2.73 23.32 14.46
N LYS A 103 -3.60 22.70 13.68
CA LYS A 103 -4.15 21.39 14.02
C LYS A 103 -3.16 20.29 13.64
N SER A 104 -3.13 19.25 14.45
CA SER A 104 -2.47 18.01 14.11
C SER A 104 -3.15 17.37 12.88
N PRO A 105 -2.39 16.73 11.99
CA PRO A 105 -2.95 16.10 10.80
C PRO A 105 -3.79 14.87 11.16
N ASP A 106 -4.93 14.72 10.50
CA ASP A 106 -5.82 13.56 10.67
C ASP A 106 -5.29 12.36 9.88
N THR A 107 -5.33 11.18 10.48
CA THR A 107 -5.00 9.92 9.80
C THR A 107 -6.26 9.17 9.41
N LEU A 108 -6.48 8.96 8.11
CA LEU A 108 -7.49 8.04 7.62
C LEU A 108 -6.87 6.65 7.44
N THR A 109 -7.52 5.64 8.00
CA THR A 109 -7.13 4.23 7.85
C THR A 109 -8.01 3.60 6.80
N THR A 110 -7.42 3.10 5.71
CA THR A 110 -8.14 2.33 4.68
C THR A 110 -7.61 0.90 4.64
N GLU A 111 -8.52 -0.07 4.69
CA GLU A 111 -8.21 -1.48 4.55
C GLU A 111 -8.50 -1.94 3.13
N ILE A 112 -7.50 -2.50 2.46
CA ILE A 112 -7.68 -3.14 1.15
C ILE A 112 -7.59 -4.64 1.36
N ILE A 113 -8.64 -5.35 0.92
CA ILE A 113 -8.69 -6.80 0.89
C ILE A 113 -8.46 -7.23 -0.54
N THR A 114 -7.32 -7.85 -0.83
CA THR A 114 -6.99 -8.34 -2.17
C THR A 114 -7.06 -9.86 -2.22
N LYS A 115 -7.71 -10.38 -3.26
CA LYS A 115 -7.76 -11.82 -3.58
C LYS A 115 -6.64 -12.15 -4.58
N GLU A 116 -5.60 -12.82 -4.12
CA GLU A 116 -4.57 -13.38 -5.01
C GLU A 116 -4.96 -14.80 -5.44
N ILE A 117 -5.09 -15.01 -6.74
CA ILE A 117 -5.25 -16.34 -7.33
C ILE A 117 -3.87 -16.81 -7.78
N GLN A 118 -3.19 -17.58 -6.93
CA GLN A 118 -1.89 -18.16 -7.30
C GLN A 118 -2.12 -19.45 -8.09
N LYS A 119 -1.89 -19.40 -9.40
CA LYS A 119 -1.91 -20.59 -10.25
C LYS A 119 -0.61 -21.36 -10.03
N LYS A 120 -0.68 -22.49 -9.32
CA LYS A 120 0.46 -23.38 -9.10
C LYS A 120 0.93 -23.93 -10.46
N SER A 121 2.24 -23.88 -10.70
CA SER A 121 2.87 -24.50 -11.87
C SER A 121 2.60 -26.01 -11.85
N ARG A 122 2.25 -26.57 -13.00
CA ARG A 122 1.92 -27.99 -13.14
C ARG A 122 3.21 -28.79 -13.18
N TRP A 123 3.36 -29.74 -12.27
CA TRP A 123 4.60 -30.53 -12.13
C TRP A 123 4.95 -31.33 -13.39
N TRP A 124 3.96 -31.67 -14.21
CA TRP A 124 4.14 -32.48 -15.43
C TRP A 124 4.60 -31.66 -16.65
N GLU A 125 4.44 -30.34 -16.65
CA GLU A 125 4.79 -29.48 -17.79
C GLU A 125 6.29 -29.54 -18.11
N GLY A 126 7.15 -29.44 -17.08
CA GLY A 126 8.60 -29.50 -17.22
C GLY A 126 9.11 -30.80 -17.89
N PRO A 127 8.74 -31.98 -17.37
CA PRO A 127 9.09 -33.26 -17.98
C PRO A 127 8.58 -33.44 -19.42
N VAL A 128 7.35 -32.97 -19.72
CA VAL A 128 6.77 -33.06 -21.07
C VAL A 128 7.56 -32.20 -22.07
N TYR A 129 7.92 -30.96 -21.69
CA TYR A 129 8.74 -30.10 -22.56
C TYR A 129 10.12 -30.69 -22.82
N PHE A 130 10.75 -31.29 -21.81
CA PHE A 130 12.05 -31.93 -21.97
C PHE A 130 12.00 -33.12 -22.93
N ILE A 131 11.04 -34.04 -22.76
CA ILE A 131 10.90 -35.22 -23.62
C ILE A 131 10.49 -34.82 -25.04
N GLY A 132 9.56 -33.86 -25.17
CA GLY A 132 9.16 -33.31 -26.46
C GLY A 132 10.35 -32.70 -27.22
N GLY A 133 11.16 -31.89 -26.54
CA GLY A 133 12.39 -31.32 -27.11
C GLY A 133 13.41 -32.39 -27.52
N PHE A 134 13.57 -33.44 -26.70
CA PHE A 134 14.46 -34.56 -27.02
C PHE A 134 14.00 -35.35 -28.27
N LEU A 135 12.70 -35.58 -28.42
CA LEU A 135 12.12 -36.25 -29.59
C LEU A 135 12.32 -35.41 -30.86
N ILE A 136 11.98 -34.12 -30.81
CA ILE A 136 12.16 -33.19 -31.94
C ILE A 136 13.64 -33.08 -32.32
N GLY A 137 14.52 -32.93 -31.33
CA GLY A 137 15.97 -32.84 -31.55
C GLY A 137 16.55 -34.09 -32.20
N ASN A 138 16.08 -35.29 -31.83
CA ASN A 138 16.50 -36.53 -32.49
C ASN A 138 15.97 -36.69 -33.91
N ILE A 139 14.80 -36.14 -34.22
CA ILE A 139 14.26 -36.11 -35.59
C ILE A 139 15.08 -35.18 -36.47
N ILE A 140 15.44 -33.99 -35.97
CA ILE A 140 16.22 -32.98 -36.72
C ILE A 140 17.68 -33.39 -36.89
N LYS A 141 18.28 -34.07 -35.90
CA LYS A 141 19.68 -34.52 -35.94
C LYS A 141 19.90 -35.70 -36.91
N LYS A 142 18.83 -36.28 -37.45
CA LYS A 142 18.87 -37.35 -38.44
C LYS A 142 19.19 -36.80 -39.83
#